data_AF-A0A955P809-F1
#
_entry.id   AF-A0A955P809-F1
#
_cell.length_a   1.000
_cell.length_b   1.000
_cell.length_c   1.000
_cell.angle_alpha   90.00
_cell.angle_beta   90.00
_cell.angle_gamma   90.00
#
_symmetry.space_group_name_H-M   'P 1'
#
loop_
_entity.id
_entity.type
_entity.pdbx_description
1 polymer ?
#
loop_
_entity_poly.entity_id
_entity_poly.type
_entity_poly.pdbx_seq_one_letter_code
_entity_poly.pdbx_strand_id
1 'polypeptide(L)'
;EYPEVPLRFKCDVHRWMFAYCNIVDHPFFDTTDETGSFEIKDVPAGDYTLSFWHKKMQDHPVKVTVPAEGEVEVNFTFTEDMVPSRDR
;
A
#
# COMPACT_ATOMS: atom_id res chain seq x y z
N GLU A 1 -3.47 19.01 -6.61
CA GLU A 1 -2.36 18.15 -7.06
C GLU A 1 -2.72 16.73 -6.70
N TYR A 2 -2.58 15.78 -7.62
CA TYR A 2 -2.71 14.36 -7.28
C TYR A 2 -1.34 13.88 -6.78
N PRO A 3 -1.26 13.14 -5.67
CA PRO A 3 0.00 12.51 -5.27
C PRO A 3 0.46 11.59 -6.41
N GLU A 4 1.65 11.81 -6.97
CA GLU A 4 2.26 10.88 -7.92
C GLU A 4 2.86 9.69 -7.17
N VAL A 5 2.01 8.98 -6.43
CA VAL A 5 2.39 7.86 -5.56
C VAL A 5 1.84 6.60 -6.23
N PRO A 6 2.71 5.66 -6.66
CA PRO A 6 4.16 5.63 -6.51
C PRO A 6 4.94 6.25 -7.69
N LEU A 7 6.09 6.86 -7.37
CA LEU A 7 7.10 7.25 -8.34
C LEU A 7 7.88 6.01 -8.82
N ARG A 8 7.88 5.76 -10.12
CA ARG A 8 8.61 4.65 -10.73
C ARG A 8 10.00 5.08 -11.20
N PHE A 9 11.03 4.53 -10.57
CA PHE A 9 12.42 4.63 -11.04
C PHE A 9 12.75 3.44 -11.94
N LYS A 10 13.35 3.67 -13.10
CA LYS A 10 13.78 2.61 -14.01
C LYS A 10 15.23 2.84 -14.46
N CYS A 11 15.98 1.77 -14.62
CA CYS A 11 17.28 1.82 -15.27
C CYS A 11 17.09 1.96 -16.78
N ASP A 12 17.92 2.79 -17.42
CA ASP A 12 17.88 2.97 -18.87
C ASP A 12 18.50 1.79 -19.64
N VAL A 13 19.46 1.09 -19.02
CA VAL A 13 20.18 -0.05 -19.63
C VAL A 13 19.51 -1.38 -19.33
N HIS A 14 19.10 -1.61 -18.08
CA HIS A 14 18.54 -2.89 -17.64
C HIS A 14 17.02 -2.81 -17.51
N ARG A 15 16.30 -3.32 -18.51
CA ARG A 15 14.82 -3.27 -18.55
C ARG A 15 14.10 -3.92 -17.36
N TRP A 16 14.77 -4.83 -16.66
CA TRP A 16 14.26 -5.53 -15.48
C TRP A 16 14.49 -4.76 -14.17
N MET A 17 15.41 -3.78 -14.16
CA MET A 17 15.71 -2.99 -12.97
C MET A 17 14.76 -1.80 -12.88
N PHE A 18 13.85 -1.87 -11.92
CA PHE A 18 13.01 -0.75 -11.53
C PHE A 18 12.72 -0.80 -10.03
N ALA A 19 12.39 0.35 -9.47
CA ALA A 19 11.92 0.52 -8.12
C ALA A 19 10.68 1.41 -8.11
N TYR A 20 9.85 1.25 -7.09
CA TYR A 20 8.74 2.15 -6.81
C TYR A 20 9.02 2.84 -5.48
N CYS A 21 8.81 4.15 -5.43
CA CYS A 21 8.98 4.94 -4.22
C CYS A 21 7.68 5.67 -3.92
N ASN A 22 7.20 5.48 -2.68
CA ASN A 22 6.05 6.20 -2.16
C ASN A 22 6.57 7.30 -1.24
N ILE A 23 6.11 8.53 -1.44
CA ILE A 23 6.38 9.65 -0.55
C ILE A 23 5.06 9.95 0.16
N VAL A 24 5.06 9.78 1.48
CA VAL A 24 3.89 9.97 2.34
C VAL A 24 4.22 10.99 3.43
N ASP A 25 3.24 11.78 3.83
CA ASP A 25 3.41 12.86 4.83
C ASP A 25 3.47 12.34 6.29
N HIS A 26 3.34 11.04 6.49
CA HIS A 26 3.30 10.38 7.80
C HIS A 26 4.27 9.19 7.86
N PRO A 27 4.74 8.80 9.06
CA PRO A 27 5.69 7.69 9.21
C PRO A 27 5.04 6.30 9.16
N PHE A 28 3.71 6.22 9.15
CA PHE A 28 2.97 4.95 9.24
C PHE A 28 2.89 4.22 7.91
N PHE A 29 3.85 3.32 7.64
CA PHE A 29 3.83 2.44 6.47
C PHE A 29 4.60 1.16 6.78
N ASP A 30 4.30 0.10 6.01
CA ASP A 30 5.08 -1.13 6.03
C ASP A 30 5.04 -1.82 4.66
N THR A 31 5.96 -2.74 4.41
CA THR A 31 5.95 -3.61 3.22
C THR A 31 5.72 -5.03 3.65
N THR A 32 4.73 -5.70 3.03
CA THR A 32 4.40 -7.09 3.34
C THR A 32 5.61 -8.01 3.15
N ASP A 33 5.78 -8.96 4.06
CA ASP A 33 6.79 -10.00 3.95
C ASP A 33 6.40 -11.10 2.93
N GLU A 34 7.20 -12.17 2.85
CA GLU A 34 6.97 -13.30 1.94
C GLU A 34 5.66 -14.06 2.22
N THR A 35 5.11 -13.92 3.42
CA THR A 35 3.83 -14.54 3.83
C THR A 35 2.64 -13.62 3.57
N GLY A 36 2.88 -12.35 3.22
CA GLY A 36 1.85 -11.33 3.07
C GLY A 36 1.53 -10.59 4.37
N SER A 37 2.28 -10.83 5.45
CA SER A 37 2.07 -10.18 6.75
C SER A 37 2.71 -8.79 6.78
N PHE A 38 2.09 -7.86 7.51
CA PHE A 38 2.59 -6.50 7.73
C PHE A 38 2.25 -6.04 9.15
N GLU A 39 3.02 -5.10 9.69
CA GLU A 39 2.80 -4.55 11.03
C GLU A 39 3.13 -3.05 11.05
N ILE A 40 2.15 -2.21 11.38
CA ILE A 40 2.33 -0.77 11.56
C ILE A 40 2.17 -0.43 13.04
N LYS A 41 3.26 -0.05 13.69
CA LYS A 41 3.31 0.23 15.13
C LYS A 41 2.99 1.68 15.46
N ASP A 42 2.59 1.88 16.71
CA ASP A 42 2.45 3.21 17.33
C ASP A 42 1.49 4.15 16.58
N VAL A 43 0.49 3.59 15.88
CA VAL A 43 -0.57 4.36 15.21
C VAL A 43 -1.46 4.98 16.29
N PRO A 44 -1.63 6.32 16.33
CA PRO A 44 -2.52 6.95 17.29
C PRO A 44 -3.97 6.47 17.11
N ALA A 45 -4.77 6.59 18.17
CA ALA A 45 -6.19 6.29 18.10
C ALA A 45 -6.92 7.22 17.12
N GLY A 46 -7.79 6.66 16.27
CA GLY A 46 -8.54 7.44 15.29
C GLY A 46 -9.09 6.63 14.13
N ASP A 47 -9.77 7.32 13.22
CA ASP A 47 -10.28 6.75 11.97
C ASP A 47 -9.31 7.05 10.83
N TYR A 48 -8.86 5.99 10.17
CA TYR A 48 -7.87 6.05 9.10
C TYR A 48 -8.39 5.38 7.84
N THR A 49 -7.78 5.75 6.71
CA THR A 49 -7.91 5.03 5.45
C THR A 49 -6.58 4.33 5.18
N LEU A 50 -6.58 3.01 5.29
CA LEU A 50 -5.44 2.17 4.96
C LEU A 50 -5.46 1.88 3.45
N SER A 51 -4.35 2.14 2.77
CA SER A 51 -4.21 1.91 1.33
C SER A 51 -3.25 0.75 1.08
N PHE A 52 -3.69 -0.23 0.30
CA PHE A 52 -2.85 -1.31 -0.20
C PHE A 52 -2.41 -1.00 -1.62
N TRP A 53 -1.09 -1.00 -1.86
CA TRP A 53 -0.55 -0.76 -3.18
C TRP A 53 0.14 -2.00 -3.75
N HIS A 54 -0.16 -2.31 -5.01
CA HIS A 54 0.57 -3.30 -5.78
C HIS A 54 0.63 -2.86 -7.25
N LYS A 55 1.79 -2.98 -7.90
CA LYS A 55 2.06 -2.43 -9.25
C LYS A 55 1.08 -2.82 -10.37
N LYS A 56 0.33 -3.91 -10.18
CA LYS A 56 -0.64 -4.45 -11.16
C LYS A 56 -2.10 -4.26 -10.73
N MET A 57 -2.34 -3.82 -9.51
CA MET A 57 -3.68 -3.73 -8.94
C MET A 57 -4.09 -2.26 -8.89
N GLN A 58 -5.39 -2.02 -9.00
CA GLN A 58 -5.96 -0.72 -8.70
C GLN A 58 -5.93 -0.46 -7.19
N ASP A 59 -5.76 0.80 -6.80
CA ASP A 59 -5.79 1.20 -5.39
C ASP A 59 -7.13 0.83 -4.74
N HIS A 60 -7.05 0.23 -3.55
CA HIS A 60 -8.22 -0.16 -2.79
C HIS A 60 -8.12 0.36 -1.35
N PRO A 61 -8.73 1.52 -1.05
CA PRO A 61 -8.72 2.08 0.30
C PRO A 61 -9.66 1.31 1.23
N VAL A 62 -9.16 0.94 2.40
CA VAL A 62 -9.91 0.27 3.47
C VAL A 62 -10.04 1.23 4.65
N LYS A 63 -11.25 1.43 5.17
CA LYS A 63 -11.46 2.23 6.38
C LYS A 63 -11.16 1.40 7.61
N VAL A 64 -10.37 1.94 8.53
CA VAL A 64 -9.94 1.27 9.76
C VAL A 64 -10.06 2.23 10.92
N THR A 65 -10.62 1.76 12.04
CA THR A 65 -10.68 2.52 13.29
C THR A 65 -9.67 1.92 14.28
N VAL A 66 -8.68 2.70 14.69
CA VAL A 66 -7.65 2.31 15.65
C VAL A 66 -8.11 2.69 17.07
N PRO A 67 -8.24 1.73 18.00
CA PRO A 67 -8.61 2.00 19.39
C PRO A 67 -7.47 2.68 20.15
N ALA A 68 -7.77 3.24 21.33
CA ALA A 68 -6.76 3.86 22.19
C ALA A 68 -5.72 2.86 22.74
N GLU A 69 -6.11 1.61 22.89
CA GLU A 69 -5.26 0.52 23.35
C GLU A 69 -5.64 -0.77 22.61
N GLY A 70 -4.64 -1.60 22.32
CA GLY A 70 -4.80 -2.87 21.62
C GLY A 70 -4.38 -2.80 20.15
N GLU A 71 -4.72 -3.85 19.42
CA GLU A 71 -4.33 -4.05 18.01
C GLU A 71 -5.58 -4.15 17.14
N VAL A 72 -5.45 -3.77 15.87
CA VAL A 72 -6.49 -3.96 14.86
C VAL A 72 -5.95 -4.87 13.78
N GLU A 73 -6.62 -6.00 13.60
CA GLU A 73 -6.30 -6.93 12.52
C GLU A 73 -7.08 -6.53 11.26
N VAL A 74 -6.37 -6.37 10.15
CA VAL A 74 -6.96 -6.09 8.83
C VAL A 74 -6.45 -7.12 7.85
N ASN A 75 -7.36 -7.95 7.35
CA ASN A 75 -7.07 -8.90 6.29
C ASN A 75 -7.56 -8.33 4.95
N PHE A 76 -6.66 -8.27 3.97
CA PHE A 76 -6.96 -7.77 2.64
C PHE A 76 -6.42 -8.70 1.57
N THR A 77 -7.23 -8.99 0.56
CA THR A 77 -6.89 -9.86 -0.56
C THR A 77 -7.14 -9.13 -1.87
N PHE A 78 -6.12 -9.00 -2.71
CA PHE A 78 -6.32 -8.55 -4.08
C PHE A 78 -7.03 -9.62 -4.90
N THR A 79 -8.10 -9.23 -5.57
CA THR A 79 -8.89 -10.09 -6.45
C THR A 79 -8.72 -9.68 -7.92
N GLU A 80 -9.06 -10.58 -8.84
CA GLU A 80 -8.82 -10.40 -10.28
C GLU A 80 -9.61 -9.22 -10.88
N ASP A 81 -10.77 -8.90 -10.32
CA ASP A 81 -11.58 -7.74 -10.70
C ASP A 81 -10.89 -6.40 -10.41
N MET A 82 -9.92 -6.38 -9.49
CA MET A 82 -9.11 -5.21 -9.14
C MET A 82 -7.93 -4.98 -10.12
N VAL A 83 -7.72 -5.87 -11.09
CA VAL A 83 -6.78 -5.61 -12.18
C VAL A 83 -7.38 -4.53 -13.11
N PRO A 84 -6.65 -3.43 -13.40
CA PRO A 84 -7.12 -2.40 -14.31
C PRO A 84 -7.61 -3.00 -15.64
N SER A 85 -8.73 -2.53 -16.16
CA SER A 85 -9.36 -3.11 -17.36
C SER A 85 -8.47 -3.11 -18.61
N ARG A 86 -7.46 -2.26 -18.67
CA ARG A 86 -6.45 -2.21 -19.75
C ARG A 86 -5.44 -3.37 -19.67
N ASP A 87 -5.24 -3.93 -18.48
CA ASP A 87 -4.22 -4.92 -18.18
C ASP A 87 -4.82 -6.31 -17.89
N ARG A 88 -6.15 -6.46 -18.07
CA ARG A 88 -6.88 -7.74 -18.10
C ARG A 88 -6.81 -8.38 -19.48
#